data_AF-A0AAV4Y860-F1
#
_entry.id   AF-A0AAV4Y860-F1
#
_cell.length_a   1.000
_cell.length_b   1.000
_cell.length_c   1.000
_cell.angle_alpha   90.00
_cell.angle_beta   90.00
_cell.angle_gamma   90.00
#
_symmetry.space_group_name_H-M   'P 1'
#
loop_
_entity.id
_entity.type
_entity.pdbx_description
1 polymer ?
#
loop_
_entity_poly.entity_id
_entity_poly.type
_entity_poly.pdbx_seq_one_letter_code
_entity_poly.pdbx_strand_id
1 'polypeptide(L)'
;MCVSQDVVERFPMSLISEPTSYTSNDPRELYNNIVVFIVRDEPHNPPEMHIFQCARVSAQEVVNEMKMFINGKWKPSPKENGRHLPPPPESSPDPP
;
A
#
# COMPACT_ATOMS: atom_id res chain seq x y z
N MET A 1 20.83 16.55 5.01
CA MET A 1 19.88 17.20 4.09
C MET A 1 18.51 17.12 4.73
N CYS A 2 17.85 18.24 4.95
CA CYS A 2 16.49 18.27 5.48
C CYS A 2 15.56 17.89 4.32
N VAL A 3 14.93 16.72 4.37
CA VAL A 3 13.85 16.37 3.44
C VAL A 3 12.63 17.19 3.86
N SER A 4 12.22 18.15 3.03
CA SER A 4 10.88 18.71 3.20
C SER A 4 9.88 17.59 2.95
N GLN A 5 8.91 17.41 3.85
CA GLN A 5 7.83 16.42 3.70
C GLN A 5 6.77 16.91 2.70
N ASP A 6 7.22 17.52 1.62
CA ASP A 6 6.33 18.09 0.62
C ASP A 6 5.77 16.95 -0.24
N VAL A 7 4.46 16.98 -0.45
CA VAL A 7 3.82 16.08 -1.39
C VAL A 7 4.25 16.48 -2.78
N VAL A 8 5.00 15.59 -3.45
CA VAL A 8 5.45 15.81 -4.83
C VAL A 8 4.28 15.63 -5.80
N GLU A 9 3.47 14.58 -5.61
CA GLU A 9 2.39 14.24 -6.53
C GLU A 9 1.29 13.41 -5.85
N ARG A 10 0.07 13.44 -6.39
CA ARG A 10 -1.08 12.65 -5.92
C ARG A 10 -1.76 11.95 -7.09
N PHE A 11 -1.91 10.64 -6.97
CA PHE A 11 -2.60 9.83 -7.97
C PHE A 11 -3.93 9.32 -7.39
N PRO A 12 -5.08 9.76 -7.91
CA PRO A 12 -6.37 9.18 -7.53
C PRO A 12 -6.42 7.70 -7.90
N MET A 13 -6.75 6.83 -6.94
CA MET A 13 -6.82 5.37 -7.17
C MET A 13 -7.80 4.98 -8.30
N SER A 14 -8.83 5.80 -8.56
CA SER A 14 -9.77 5.60 -9.66
C SER A 14 -9.16 5.73 -11.05
N LEU A 15 -8.03 6.43 -11.17
CA LEU A 15 -7.31 6.65 -12.43
C LEU A 15 -6.16 5.67 -12.61
N ILE A 16 -5.84 4.88 -11.57
CA ILE A 16 -4.77 3.89 -11.61
C ILE A 16 -5.24 2.63 -12.32
N SER A 17 -4.40 2.15 -13.21
CA SER A 17 -4.61 0.92 -13.96
C SER A 17 -3.34 0.07 -14.02
N GLU A 18 -3.53 -1.23 -14.20
CA GLU A 18 -2.45 -2.21 -14.39
C GLU A 18 -1.33 -2.17 -13.34
N PRO A 19 -1.64 -2.07 -12.02
CA PRO A 19 -0.62 -2.09 -10.99
C PRO A 19 0.14 -3.43 -11.01
N THR A 20 1.45 -3.34 -11.17
CA THR A 20 2.36 -4.46 -11.45
C THR A 20 3.60 -4.36 -10.58
N SER A 21 4.03 -5.48 -10.00
CA SER A 21 5.26 -5.57 -9.21
C SER A 21 6.29 -6.41 -9.96
N TYR A 22 7.52 -5.93 -10.03
CA TYR A 22 8.67 -6.69 -10.52
C TYR A 22 9.59 -7.03 -9.36
N THR A 23 9.76 -8.32 -9.12
CA THR A 23 10.61 -8.87 -8.06
C THR A 23 11.47 -9.99 -8.62
N SER A 24 12.73 -10.03 -8.21
CA SER A 24 13.70 -11.05 -8.55
C SER A 24 14.41 -11.54 -7.29
N ASN A 25 14.75 -12.83 -7.27
CA ASN A 25 15.59 -13.42 -6.23
C ASN A 25 17.07 -13.44 -6.63
N ASP A 26 17.40 -13.04 -7.87
CA ASP A 26 18.78 -12.94 -8.32
C ASP A 26 19.40 -11.65 -7.75
N PRO A 27 20.47 -11.73 -6.93
CA PRO A 27 21.15 -10.55 -6.40
C PRO A 27 21.83 -9.69 -7.47
N ARG A 28 21.96 -10.18 -8.70
CA ARG A 28 22.50 -9.42 -9.85
C ARG A 28 21.43 -8.65 -10.61
N GLU A 29 20.14 -8.95 -10.37
CA GLU A 29 19.05 -8.23 -11.00
C GLU A 29 18.92 -6.84 -10.38
N LEU A 30 19.29 -5.82 -11.16
CA LEU A 30 19.22 -4.43 -10.72
C LEU A 30 17.77 -3.96 -10.61
N TYR A 31 16.90 -4.48 -11.47
CA TYR A 31 15.49 -4.12 -11.54
C TYR A 31 14.66 -5.01 -10.62
N ASN A 32 14.91 -4.86 -9.33
CA ASN A 32 14.22 -5.60 -8.29
C ASN A 32 13.42 -4.67 -7.37
N ASN A 33 12.32 -5.21 -6.84
CA ASN A 33 11.43 -4.54 -5.92
C ASN A 33 10.83 -3.25 -6.51
N ILE A 34 10.33 -3.34 -7.75
CA ILE A 34 9.78 -2.21 -8.51
C ILE A 34 8.26 -2.30 -8.57
N VAL A 35 7.59 -1.17 -8.35
CA VAL A 35 6.16 -0.96 -8.60
C VAL A 35 6.00 -0.17 -9.89
N VAL A 36 5.09 -0.63 -10.75
CA VAL A 36 4.68 0.06 -11.97
C VAL A 36 3.16 0.19 -11.98
N PHE A 37 2.65 1.36 -12.36
CA PHE A 37 1.24 1.54 -12.66
C PHE A 37 1.04 2.58 -13.74
N ILE A 38 -0.15 2.57 -14.36
CA ILE A 38 -0.52 3.48 -15.44
C ILE A 38 -1.66 4.39 -14.98
N VAL A 39 -1.48 5.69 -15.12
CA VAL A 39 -2.50 6.71 -14.86
C VAL A 39 -3.24 7.02 -16.16
N ARG A 40 -4.58 7.00 -16.09
CA ARG A 40 -5.49 7.33 -17.20
C ARG A 40 -6.45 8.43 -16.78
N ASP A 41 -5.99 9.68 -16.89
CA ASP A 41 -6.71 10.85 -16.40
C ASP A 41 -7.83 11.32 -17.35
N GLU A 42 -7.51 11.51 -18.63
CA GLU A 42 -8.45 12.05 -19.62
C GLU A 42 -8.43 11.25 -20.93
N PRO A 43 -9.56 11.08 -21.65
CA PRO A 43 -9.63 10.28 -22.89
C PRO A 43 -8.71 10.76 -24.00
N HIS A 44 -8.30 12.04 -23.97
CA HIS A 44 -7.49 12.69 -25.00
C HIS A 44 -6.00 12.74 -24.63
N ASN A 45 -5.64 12.42 -23.38
CA ASN A 45 -4.26 12.40 -22.93
C ASN A 45 -3.69 10.99 -23.07
N PRO A 46 -2.43 10.84 -23.52
CA PRO A 46 -1.78 9.54 -23.52
C PRO A 46 -1.67 9.02 -22.08
N PRO A 47 -1.85 7.70 -21.85
CA PRO A 47 -1.64 7.12 -20.54
C PRO A 47 -0.19 7.30 -20.06
N GLU A 48 -0.03 7.60 -18.77
CA GLU A 48 1.29 7.84 -18.17
C GLU A 48 1.70 6.66 -17.30
N MET A 49 2.90 6.13 -17.51
CA MET A 49 3.44 5.02 -16.73
C MET A 49 4.41 5.54 -15.67
N HIS A 50 4.12 5.24 -14.41
CA HIS A 50 4.99 5.59 -13.29
C HIS A 50 5.70 4.34 -12.76
N ILE A 51 7.00 4.48 -12.53
CA ILE A 51 7.89 3.40 -12.08
C ILE A 51 8.57 3.86 -10.80
N PHE A 52 8.45 3.05 -9.74
CA PHE A 52 9.05 3.33 -8.44
C PHE A 52 9.83 2.12 -7.94
N GLN A 53 11.08 2.34 -7.53
CA GLN A 53 11.84 1.33 -6.81
C GLN A 53 11.53 1.43 -5.32
N CYS A 54 11.05 0.34 -4.73
CA CYS A 54 10.76 0.26 -3.31
C CYS A 54 12.06 -0.01 -2.53
N ALA A 55 12.35 0.83 -1.53
CA ALA A 55 13.56 0.69 -0.71
C ALA A 55 13.35 -0.15 0.55
N ARG A 56 12.20 0.02 1.24
CA ARG A 56 11.94 -0.55 2.57
C ARG A 56 10.68 -1.40 2.67
N VAL A 57 9.88 -1.42 1.61
CA VAL A 57 8.59 -2.13 1.52
C VAL A 57 8.64 -3.07 0.33
N SER A 58 7.85 -4.13 0.34
CA SER A 58 7.73 -5.04 -0.80
C SER A 58 6.85 -4.41 -1.88
N ALA A 59 7.36 -4.33 -3.11
CA ALA A 59 6.58 -3.91 -4.27
C ALA A 59 5.35 -4.80 -4.48
N GLN A 60 5.47 -6.08 -4.15
CA GLN A 60 4.36 -7.03 -4.25
C GLN A 60 3.26 -6.72 -3.23
N GLU A 61 3.61 -6.34 -2.00
CA GLU A 61 2.64 -5.94 -0.98
C GLU A 61 1.91 -4.66 -1.39
N VAL A 62 2.64 -3.65 -1.85
CA VAL A 62 2.07 -2.38 -2.34
C VAL A 62 1.07 -2.62 -3.48
N VAL A 63 1.46 -3.40 -4.49
CA VAL A 63 0.59 -3.71 -5.63
C VAL A 63 -0.63 -4.52 -5.20
N ASN A 64 -0.48 -5.44 -4.25
CA ASN A 64 -1.61 -6.19 -3.72
C ASN A 64 -2.61 -5.28 -2.99
N GLU A 65 -2.12 -4.33 -2.19
CA GLU A 65 -2.98 -3.36 -1.50
C GLU A 65 -3.72 -2.46 -2.50
N MET A 66 -3.02 -1.98 -3.54
CA MET A 66 -3.65 -1.22 -4.64
C MET A 66 -4.77 -2.03 -5.30
N LYS A 67 -4.52 -3.30 -5.65
CA LYS A 67 -5.51 -4.19 -6.25
C LYS A 67 -6.69 -4.46 -5.31
N MET A 68 -6.44 -4.63 -4.02
CA MET A 68 -7.51 -4.80 -3.02
C MET A 68 -8.37 -3.54 -2.93
N PHE A 69 -7.76 -2.35 -2.96
CA PHE A 69 -8.47 -1.08 -2.93
C PHE A 69 -9.34 -0.89 -4.17
N ILE A 70 -8.77 -1.08 -5.37
CA ILE A 70 -9.50 -0.96 -6.65
C ILE A 70 -10.69 -1.93 -6.70
N ASN A 71 -10.52 -3.15 -6.18
CA ASN A 71 -11.58 -4.16 -6.17
C ASN A 71 -12.59 -3.99 -5.03
N GLY A 72 -12.50 -2.91 -4.22
CA GLY A 72 -13.38 -2.67 -3.08
C GLY A 72 -13.23 -3.68 -1.93
N LYS A 73 -12.12 -4.42 -1.89
CA LYS A 73 -11.81 -5.47 -0.90
C LYS A 73 -10.81 -5.03 0.16
N TRP A 74 -10.34 -3.78 0.11
CA TRP A 74 -9.37 -3.27 1.05
C TRP A 74 -9.96 -3.18 2.45
N LYS A 75 -9.29 -3.84 3.39
CA LYS A 75 -9.56 -3.72 4.83
C LYS A 75 -8.32 -3.09 5.44
N PRO A 76 -8.43 -2.02 6.24
CA PRO A 76 -7.28 -1.53 6.98
C PRO A 76 -6.71 -2.67 7.83
N SER A 77 -5.43 -2.98 7.62
CA SER A 77 -4.73 -4.01 8.41
C SER A 77 -4.75 -3.60 9.89
N PRO A 78 -5.10 -4.49 10.84
CA PRO A 78 -5.14 -4.14 12.26
C PRO A 78 -3.77 -3.85 12.91
N LYS A 79 -2.67 -3.83 12.14
CA LYS A 79 -1.31 -3.93 12.68
C LYS A 79 -0.72 -2.65 13.27
N GLU A 80 -1.52 -1.62 13.53
CA GLU A 80 -1.07 -0.45 14.31
C GLU A 80 -2.10 0.05 15.33
N ASN A 81 -2.98 -0.82 15.85
CA ASN A 81 -3.67 -0.54 17.11
C ASN A 81 -3.06 -1.39 18.21
N GLY A 82 -1.96 -0.89 18.77
CA GLY A 82 -1.46 -1.37 20.05
C GLY A 82 -2.59 -1.36 21.10
N ARG A 83 -2.78 -2.50 21.77
CA ARG A 83 -3.55 -2.70 23.00
C ARG A 83 -5.08 -2.75 22.86
N HIS A 84 -5.61 -3.72 22.10
CA HIS A 84 -6.87 -4.35 22.56
C HIS A 84 -6.51 -5.46 23.55
N LEU A 85 -6.33 -5.08 24.82
CA LEU A 85 -6.48 -6.04 25.90
C LEU A 85 -7.94 -6.54 25.85
N PRO A 86 -8.19 -7.84 26.08
CA PRO A 86 -9.55 -8.29 26.34
C PRO A 86 -10.11 -7.49 27.53
N PRO A 87 -11.43 -7.20 27.55
CA PRO A 87 -12.03 -6.57 28.73
C PRO A 87 -11.66 -7.39 29.98
N PRO A 88 -11.38 -6.74 31.12
CA PRO A 88 -11.15 -7.46 32.37
C PRO A 88 -12.34 -8.41 32.64
N PRO A 89 -12.11 -9.64 33.10
CA PRO A 89 -13.22 -10.50 33.52
C PRO A 89 -14.06 -9.77 34.56
N GLU A 90 -15.37 -9.70 34.36
CA GLU A 90 -16.31 -9.09 35.32
C GLU A 90 -16.03 -9.66 36.71
N SER A 91 -15.71 -8.79 37.66
CA SER A 91 -15.53 -9.14 39.06
C SER A 91 -16.77 -9.89 39.53
N SER A 92 -16.56 -11.08 40.08
CA SER A 92 -17.61 -11.96 40.58
C SER A 92 -18.56 -11.22 41.54
N PRO A 93 -19.87 -11.56 41.56
CA PRO A 93 -20.83 -10.86 42.41
C PRO A 93 -20.47 -11.01 43.89
N ASP A 94 -20.58 -9.92 44.64
CA ASP A 94 -20.32 -9.91 46.08
C ASP A 94 -21.24 -10.92 46.79
N PRO A 95 -20.70 -11.74 47.73
CA PRO A 95 -21.49 -12.69 48.49
C PRO A 95 -22.46 -11.99 49.46
N PRO A 96 -23.55 -12.69 49.88
CA PRO A 96 -24.71 -12.12 50.58
C PRO A 96 -24.45 -11.70 52.02
#